data_AF-A0A197JV29-F1
#
_entry.id   AF-A0A197JV29-F1
#
_cell.length_a   1.000
_cell.length_b   1.000
_cell.length_c   1.000
_cell.angle_alpha   90.00
_cell.angle_beta   90.00
_cell.angle_gamma   90.00
#
_symmetry.space_group_name_H-M   'P 1'
#
loop_
_entity.id
_entity.type
_entity.pdbx_description
1 polymer ?
#
loop_
_entity_poly.entity_id
_entity_poly.type
_entity_poly.pdbx_seq_one_letter_code
_entity_poly.pdbx_strand_id
1 'polypeptide(L)'
;MKIAILSLAVLASVAMAAPAAPHADDTFDGNAKCEISAFRPSWSKINDCCLNNMGGSDFDQEKNHLNCRLPINNEGFLRKCVKDLGFAAVVECDY
;
A
#
# COMPACT_ATOMS: atom_id res chain seq x y z
N MET A 1 -51.20 20.06 -38.29
CA MET A 1 -50.75 18.76 -37.73
C MET A 1 -50.07 19.03 -36.39
N LYS A 2 -50.48 18.25 -35.38
CA LYS A 2 -49.94 18.22 -34.01
C LYS A 2 -48.53 17.63 -34.01
N ILE A 3 -47.59 18.22 -33.27
CA ILE A 3 -46.50 17.45 -32.65
C ILE A 3 -46.29 18.01 -31.24
N ALA A 4 -46.91 17.35 -30.27
CA ALA A 4 -46.54 17.40 -28.87
C ALA A 4 -45.60 16.22 -28.62
N ILE A 5 -44.40 16.46 -28.11
CA ILE A 5 -43.51 15.42 -27.54
C ILE A 5 -42.79 16.11 -26.38
N LEU A 6 -43.33 16.00 -25.17
CA LEU A 6 -42.94 15.01 -24.15
C LEU A 6 -41.45 15.07 -23.75
N SER A 7 -41.23 15.70 -22.61
CA SER A 7 -40.51 15.16 -21.46
C SER A 7 -39.24 14.36 -21.72
N LEU A 8 -38.08 14.95 -21.38
CA LEU A 8 -36.92 14.17 -20.94
C LEU A 8 -36.46 14.71 -19.59
N ALA A 9 -36.89 14.03 -18.53
CA ALA A 9 -36.33 14.17 -17.21
C ALA A 9 -34.91 13.58 -17.22
N VAL A 10 -33.92 14.41 -16.91
CA VAL A 10 -32.58 13.94 -16.53
C VAL A 10 -32.26 14.58 -15.19
N LEU A 11 -32.79 13.98 -14.12
CA LEU A 11 -32.28 14.21 -12.77
C LEU A 11 -30.98 13.42 -12.66
N ALA A 12 -29.88 14.15 -12.80
CA ALA A 12 -28.54 13.64 -12.58
C ALA A 12 -28.41 13.17 -11.12
N SER A 13 -28.39 11.86 -10.92
CA SER A 13 -28.01 11.25 -9.65
C SER A 13 -26.52 11.49 -9.44
N VAL A 14 -26.18 12.55 -8.69
CA VAL A 14 -24.81 12.75 -8.20
C VAL A 14 -24.60 11.72 -7.11
N ALA A 15 -24.04 10.57 -7.48
CA ALA A 15 -23.55 9.59 -6.52
C ALA A 15 -22.39 10.24 -5.76
N MET A 16 -22.66 10.71 -4.55
CA MET A 16 -21.63 11.11 -3.59
C MET A 16 -20.82 9.86 -3.28
N ALA A 17 -19.64 9.76 -3.90
CA ALA A 17 -18.65 8.74 -3.57
C ALA A 17 -18.33 8.88 -2.08
N ALA A 18 -18.77 7.90 -1.28
CA ALA A 18 -18.38 7.82 0.10
C ALA A 18 -16.85 7.69 0.17
N PRO A 19 -16.16 8.43 1.06
CA PRO A 19 -14.74 8.20 1.28
C PRO A 19 -14.55 6.75 1.71
N ALA A 20 -13.67 6.03 1.01
CA ALA A 20 -13.26 4.69 1.42
C ALA A 20 -12.73 4.78 2.85
N ALA A 21 -13.38 4.05 3.77
CA ALA A 21 -12.91 3.95 5.14
C ALA A 21 -11.46 3.41 5.11
N PRO A 22 -10.53 4.00 5.88
CA PRO A 22 -9.21 3.41 6.01
C PRO A 22 -9.37 1.99 6.54
N HIS A 23 -8.73 1.03 5.86
CA HIS A 23 -8.60 -0.34 6.33
C HIS A 23 -7.89 -0.31 7.69
N ALA A 24 -8.68 -0.31 8.77
CA ALA A 24 -8.19 -0.48 10.12
C ALA A 24 -7.88 -1.98 10.32
N ASP A 25 -6.69 -2.38 9.90
CA ASP A 25 -6.04 -3.61 10.32
C ASP A 25 -4.77 -3.25 11.11
N ASP A 26 -4.92 -2.26 11.98
CA ASP A 26 -3.90 -1.76 12.92
C ASP A 26 -4.13 -2.37 14.31
N THR A 27 -4.37 -3.68 14.37
CA THR A 27 -4.30 -4.38 15.66
C THR A 27 -2.82 -4.38 16.04
N PHE A 28 -2.43 -3.52 16.99
CA PHE A 28 -1.04 -3.40 17.45
C PHE A 28 -0.54 -4.76 17.97
N ASP A 29 0.20 -5.46 17.13
CA ASP A 29 0.75 -6.80 17.35
C ASP A 29 2.19 -6.75 17.88
N GLY A 30 2.69 -5.55 18.22
CA GLY A 30 4.07 -5.33 18.63
C GLY A 30 5.06 -5.31 17.46
N ASN A 31 4.56 -5.23 16.23
CA ASN A 31 5.36 -5.14 15.01
C ASN A 31 5.19 -3.75 14.36
N ALA A 32 6.28 -3.23 13.80
CA ALA A 32 6.24 -2.11 12.88
C ALA A 32 5.83 -2.60 11.48
N LYS A 33 4.99 -1.82 10.80
CA LYS A 33 4.62 -2.03 9.40
C LYS A 33 5.46 -1.11 8.53
N CYS A 34 6.38 -1.67 7.76
CA CYS A 34 7.23 -0.96 6.83
C CYS A 34 6.73 -1.11 5.39
N GLU A 35 6.23 -0.04 4.78
CA GLU A 35 5.89 0.04 3.36
C GLU A 35 7.15 0.40 2.54
N ILE A 36 7.42 -0.37 1.49
CA ILE A 36 8.60 -0.23 0.65
C ILE A 36 8.17 0.06 -0.79
N SER A 37 8.54 1.24 -1.28
CA SER A 37 8.39 1.64 -2.67
C SER A 37 9.76 1.71 -3.34
N ALA A 38 9.87 1.28 -4.60
CA ALA A 38 11.15 1.29 -5.29
C ALA A 38 11.01 1.38 -6.80
N PHE A 39 12.02 1.96 -7.47
CA PHE A 39 12.07 2.04 -8.93
C PHE A 39 12.79 0.83 -9.54
N ARG A 40 12.09 0.07 -10.38
CA ARG A 40 12.57 -1.17 -11.02
C ARG A 40 13.26 -2.15 -10.05
N PRO A 41 12.65 -2.46 -8.89
CA PRO A 41 13.27 -3.35 -7.91
C PRO A 41 13.23 -4.81 -8.35
N SER A 42 14.06 -5.63 -7.70
CA SER A 42 13.78 -7.05 -7.59
C SER A 42 12.98 -7.28 -6.32
N TRP A 43 11.64 -7.36 -6.44
CA TRP A 43 10.75 -7.58 -5.29
C TRP A 43 11.10 -8.83 -4.50
N SER A 44 11.57 -9.89 -5.16
CA SER A 44 12.09 -11.09 -4.48
C SER A 44 13.26 -10.77 -3.54
N LYS A 45 14.23 -9.95 -3.96
CA LYS A 45 15.37 -9.60 -3.10
C LYS A 45 14.98 -8.71 -1.93
N ILE A 46 14.04 -7.78 -2.15
CA ILE A 46 13.52 -6.93 -1.07
C ILE A 46 12.71 -7.79 -0.08
N ASN A 47 11.93 -8.75 -0.59
CA ASN A 47 11.21 -9.73 0.21
C ASN A 47 12.15 -10.55 1.10
N ASP A 48 13.28 -10.99 0.57
CA ASP A 48 14.31 -11.68 1.36
C ASP A 48 14.83 -10.80 2.50
N CYS A 49 14.99 -9.48 2.30
CA CYS A 49 15.36 -8.56 3.38
C CYS A 49 14.32 -8.53 4.51
N CYS A 50 13.03 -8.69 4.20
CA CYS A 50 11.98 -8.70 5.21
C CYS A 50 11.95 -10.01 5.98
N LEU A 51 12.00 -11.14 5.27
CA LEU A 51 11.98 -12.48 5.87
C LEU A 51 13.23 -12.74 6.73
N ASN A 52 14.40 -12.29 6.29
CA ASN A 52 15.66 -12.50 7.02
C ASN A 52 15.75 -11.73 8.35
N ASN A 53 14.91 -10.71 8.54
CA ASN A 53 14.90 -9.89 9.76
C ASN A 53 13.69 -10.21 10.66
N MET A 54 13.26 -11.48 10.65
CA MET A 54 12.12 -12.01 11.41
C MET A 54 10.78 -11.34 11.07
N GLY A 55 10.65 -10.84 9.84
CA GLY A 55 9.43 -10.21 9.37
C GLY A 55 8.56 -11.12 8.53
N GLY A 56 7.28 -10.75 8.43
CA GLY A 56 6.38 -11.20 7.36
C GLY A 56 6.38 -10.17 6.22
N SER A 57 5.98 -10.59 5.03
CA SER A 57 5.86 -9.70 3.87
C SER A 57 4.55 -9.95 3.12
N ASP A 58 3.95 -8.87 2.64
CA ASP A 58 2.76 -8.87 1.81
C ASP A 58 2.95 -7.87 0.66
N PHE A 59 2.63 -8.29 -0.57
CA PHE A 59 2.83 -7.45 -1.74
C PHE A 59 1.52 -6.77 -2.13
N ASP A 60 1.47 -5.45 -2.00
CA ASP A 60 0.36 -4.62 -2.44
C ASP A 60 0.49 -4.37 -3.96
N GLN A 61 -0.29 -5.12 -4.73
CA GLN A 61 -0.30 -5.02 -6.19
C GLN A 61 -0.88 -3.69 -6.69
N GLU A 62 -1.78 -3.06 -5.95
CA GLU A 62 -2.44 -1.82 -6.36
C GLU A 62 -1.49 -0.64 -6.25
N LYS A 63 -0.72 -0.59 -5.15
CA LYS A 63 0.30 0.43 -4.93
C LYS A 63 1.66 0.06 -5.53
N ASN A 64 1.85 -1.19 -5.95
CA ASN A 64 3.15 -1.74 -6.34
C ASN A 64 4.20 -1.55 -5.24
N HIS A 65 3.81 -1.81 -3.99
CA HIS A 65 4.64 -1.68 -2.80
C HIS A 65 4.78 -3.03 -2.11
N LEU A 66 5.89 -3.23 -1.40
CA LEU A 66 6.06 -4.37 -0.51
C LEU A 66 5.87 -3.91 0.94
N ASN A 67 4.88 -4.49 1.61
CA ASN A 67 4.63 -4.28 3.02
C ASN A 67 5.39 -5.33 3.83
N CYS A 68 6.20 -4.90 4.77
CA CYS A 68 6.93 -5.79 5.67
C CYS A 68 6.53 -5.53 7.11
N ARG A 69 6.11 -6.59 7.81
CA ARG A 69 5.82 -6.51 9.25
C ARG A 69 7.05 -7.01 9.99
N LEU A 70 7.67 -6.17 10.80
CA LEU A 70 8.92 -6.47 11.51
C LEU A 70 8.75 -6.18 12.99
N PRO A 71 9.42 -6.92 13.90
CA PRO A 71 9.46 -6.54 15.31
C PRO A 71 9.99 -5.12 15.47
N ILE A 72 9.39 -4.35 16.39
CA ILE A 72 9.84 -2.98 16.68
C ILE A 72 11.33 -3.00 17.04
N ASN A 73 12.09 -2.04 16.52
CA ASN A 73 13.56 -1.88 16.57
C ASN A 73 14.36 -2.66 15.52
N ASN A 74 13.72 -3.48 14.68
CA ASN A 74 14.42 -4.19 13.59
C ASN A 74 14.36 -3.45 12.24
N GLU A 75 13.69 -2.30 12.16
CA GLU A 75 13.47 -1.55 10.92
C GLU A 75 14.80 -1.02 10.34
N GLY A 76 15.76 -0.72 11.22
CA GLY A 76 17.11 -0.30 10.82
C GLY A 76 17.84 -1.35 9.99
N PHE A 77 17.68 -2.64 10.33
CA PHE A 77 18.28 -3.74 9.58
C PHE A 77 17.63 -3.91 8.20
N LEU A 78 16.30 -3.76 8.12
CA LEU A 78 15.58 -3.74 6.85
C LEU A 78 16.10 -2.59 5.96
N ARG A 79 16.12 -1.36 6.48
CA ARG A 79 16.57 -0.17 5.74
C ARG A 79 17.99 -0.35 5.21
N LYS A 80 18.89 -0.92 6.03
CA LYS A 80 20.25 -1.25 5.62
C LYS A 80 20.28 -2.30 4.51
N CYS A 81 19.55 -3.40 4.65
CA CYS A 81 19.49 -4.47 3.65
C CYS A 81 18.99 -3.93 2.29
N VAL A 82 17.87 -3.20 2.28
CA VAL A 82 17.31 -2.61 1.06
C VAL A 82 18.28 -1.62 0.41
N LYS A 83 18.98 -0.81 1.22
CA LYS A 83 20.02 0.10 0.73
C LYS A 83 21.19 -0.64 0.11
N ASP A 84 21.64 -1.73 0.72
CA ASP A 84 22.77 -2.54 0.25
C ASP A 84 22.44 -3.27 -1.07
N LEU A 85 21.15 -3.50 -1.38
CA LEU A 85 20.71 -4.01 -2.69
C LEU A 85 20.91 -3.00 -3.85
N GLY A 86 21.12 -1.72 -3.54
CA GLY A 86 21.40 -0.68 -4.54
C GLY A 86 20.18 -0.20 -5.34
N PHE A 87 18.95 -0.50 -4.89
CA PHE A 87 17.75 0.02 -5.51
C PHE A 87 17.46 1.45 -5.06
N ALA A 88 16.88 2.27 -5.95
CA ALA A 88 16.27 3.53 -5.55
C ALA A 88 14.94 3.23 -4.86
N ALA A 89 15.02 3.05 -3.53
CA ALA A 89 13.90 2.63 -2.69
C ALA A 89 13.66 3.60 -1.53
N VAL A 90 12.39 3.75 -1.14
CA VAL A 90 11.94 4.46 0.05
C VAL A 90 11.31 3.44 0.99
N VAL A 91 11.67 3.52 2.27
CA VAL A 91 11.15 2.65 3.33
C VAL A 91 10.49 3.55 4.37
N GLU A 92 9.18 3.42 4.52
CA GLU A 92 8.36 4.17 5.49
C GLU A 92 7.82 3.15 6.49
N CYS A 93 8.01 3.39 7.79
CA CYS A 93 7.57 2.45 8.81
C CYS A 93 6.63 3.15 9.79
N ASP A 94 5.47 2.53 9.99
CA ASP A 94 4.47 2.91 10.98
C ASP A 94 4.54 1.96 12.18
N TYR A 95 4.26 2.49 13.38
CA TYR A 95 4.39 1.82 14.67
C TYR A 95 3.03 1.72 15.36
#